data_AF-A0A1F6GC31-F1
#
_entry.id   AF-A0A1F6GC31-F1
#
_cell.length_a   1.000
_cell.length_b   1.000
_cell.length_c   1.000
_cell.angle_alpha   90.00
_cell.angle_beta   90.00
_cell.angle_gamma   90.00
#
_symmetry.space_group_name_H-M   'P 1'
#
loop_
_entity.id
_entity.type
_entity.pdbx_description
1 polymer ?
#
loop_
_entity_poly.entity_id
_entity_poly.type
_entity_poly.pdbx_seq_one_letter_code
_entity_poly.pdbx_strand_id
1 'polypeptide(L)'
;MIGFILLTLKIKKQKNYSVKGAEIFYKNKKVAASFKKYEFYRYLAKEGINYKNFVSKRVVPDDAIFVIVNNTFFVLEMKSQTVGGSIDEKLQTCDFKIKQYRKLLSRLNVEVKYIYILDDWFKKPEYKDVLDYVISVEGCSYYFNYLPLQKIGLPVPI
;
A
#
# COMPACT_ATOMS: atom_id res chain seq x y z
N MET A 1 -8.05 2.29 -20.29
CA MET A 1 -7.72 1.54 -19.07
C MET A 1 -6.30 1.89 -18.67
N ILE A 2 -6.11 2.87 -17.78
CA ILE A 2 -4.77 3.25 -17.31
C ILE A 2 -4.31 2.12 -16.39
N GLY A 3 -3.55 1.17 -16.94
CA GLY A 3 -2.97 0.10 -16.15
C GLY A 3 -2.11 0.71 -15.05
N PHE A 4 -2.42 0.41 -13.78
CA PHE A 4 -1.57 0.80 -12.67
C PHE A 4 -0.16 0.24 -12.89
N ILE A 5 0.75 1.09 -13.33
CA ILE A 5 2.16 0.76 -13.49
C ILE A 5 2.70 0.33 -12.11
N LEU A 6 3.46 -0.77 -12.10
CA LEU A 6 4.11 -1.33 -10.91
C LEU A 6 4.82 -0.24 -10.09
N LEU A 7 4.62 -0.24 -8.76
CA LEU A 7 5.20 0.78 -7.87
C LEU A 7 6.70 0.93 -8.09
N THR A 8 7.42 -0.19 -8.16
CA THR A 8 8.87 -0.21 -8.38
C THR A 8 9.29 0.39 -9.73
N LEU A 9 8.48 0.22 -10.78
CA LEU A 9 8.74 0.88 -12.08
C LEU A 9 8.56 2.39 -11.99
N LYS A 10 7.56 2.87 -11.25
CA LYS A 10 7.37 4.32 -11.02
C LYS A 10 8.53 4.89 -10.19
N ILE A 11 8.99 4.18 -9.16
CA ILE A 11 10.11 4.58 -8.32
C ILE A 11 11.42 4.59 -9.11
N LYS A 12 11.69 3.57 -9.94
CA LYS A 12 12.91 3.49 -10.75
C LYS A 12 13.08 4.66 -11.73
N LYS A 13 11.99 5.32 -12.12
CA LYS A 13 12.03 6.52 -12.97
C LYS A 13 12.43 7.80 -12.21
N GLN A 14 12.41 7.79 -10.88
CA GLN A 14 12.77 8.95 -10.08
C GLN A 14 14.29 9.12 -10.00
N LYS A 15 14.76 10.37 -10.02
CA LYS A 15 16.19 10.69 -9.92
C LYS A 15 16.77 10.10 -8.62
N ASN A 16 17.99 9.57 -8.69
CA ASN A 16 18.74 8.94 -7.59
C ASN A 16 18.12 7.65 -7.00
N TYR A 17 17.01 7.15 -7.55
CA TYR A 17 16.46 5.86 -7.17
C TYR A 17 17.02 4.72 -8.02
N SER A 18 17.20 3.56 -7.39
CA SER A 18 17.39 2.30 -8.09
C SER A 18 16.61 1.18 -7.39
N VAL A 19 16.30 0.13 -8.15
CA VAL A 19 15.55 -1.03 -7.67
C VAL A 19 16.30 -2.30 -8.05
N LYS A 20 16.53 -3.19 -7.08
CA LYS A 20 17.13 -4.52 -7.28
C LYS A 20 16.21 -5.57 -6.68
N GLY A 21 15.47 -6.29 -7.53
CA GLY A 21 14.41 -7.19 -7.08
C GLY A 21 13.34 -6.43 -6.29
N ALA A 22 13.11 -6.83 -5.04
CA ALA A 22 12.19 -6.18 -4.11
C ALA A 22 12.79 -4.94 -3.42
N GLU A 23 14.12 -4.78 -3.43
CA GLU A 23 14.80 -3.74 -2.66
C GLU A 23 14.87 -2.42 -3.42
N ILE A 24 14.58 -1.33 -2.71
CA ILE A 24 14.57 0.03 -3.22
C ILE A 24 15.68 0.83 -2.55
N PHE A 25 16.49 1.50 -3.36
CA PHE A 25 17.63 2.29 -2.93
C PHE A 25 17.47 3.75 -3.36
N TYR A 26 17.91 4.67 -2.50
CA TYR A 26 18.08 6.09 -2.81
C TYR A 26 19.54 6.47 -2.55
N LYS A 27 20.24 7.02 -3.55
CA LYS A 27 21.69 7.31 -3.47
C LYS A 27 22.50 6.12 -2.90
N ASN A 28 22.25 4.92 -3.43
CA ASN A 28 22.87 3.64 -3.02
C ASN A 28 22.58 3.15 -1.59
N LYS A 29 21.79 3.88 -0.79
CA LYS A 29 21.31 3.41 0.52
C LYS A 29 19.96 2.73 0.37
N LYS A 30 19.79 1.54 0.96
CA LYS A 30 18.49 0.86 1.00
C LYS A 30 17.53 1.69 1.84
N VAL A 31 16.39 2.04 1.25
CA VAL A 31 15.36 2.89 1.89
C VAL A 31 14.03 2.17 2.06
N ALA A 32 13.74 1.17 1.22
CA ALA A 32 12.51 0.41 1.31
C ALA A 32 12.61 -0.98 0.66
N ALA A 33 11.58 -1.79 0.86
CA ALA A 33 11.33 -3.03 0.11
C ALA A 33 9.87 -3.10 -0.34
N SER A 34 9.62 -3.51 -1.59
CA SER A 34 8.29 -3.68 -2.18
C SER A 34 7.89 -5.16 -2.23
N PHE A 35 6.61 -5.45 -2.01
CA PHE A 35 6.07 -6.80 -1.97
C PHE A 35 4.74 -6.88 -2.72
N LYS A 36 4.78 -7.35 -3.97
CA LYS A 36 3.58 -7.48 -4.79
C LYS A 36 2.82 -8.77 -4.48
N LYS A 37 1.51 -8.67 -4.22
CA LYS A 37 0.62 -9.82 -4.05
C LYS A 37 1.19 -10.87 -3.07
N TYR A 38 1.50 -12.07 -3.55
CA TYR A 38 2.01 -13.17 -2.75
C TYR A 38 3.45 -13.00 -2.25
N GLU A 39 4.19 -12.01 -2.75
CA GLU A 39 5.50 -11.65 -2.20
C GLU A 39 5.41 -11.21 -0.74
N PHE A 40 4.31 -10.56 -0.36
CA PHE A 40 4.05 -10.19 1.03
C PHE A 40 4.03 -11.43 1.94
N TYR A 41 3.35 -12.50 1.52
CA TYR A 41 3.31 -13.74 2.29
C TYR A 41 4.62 -14.51 2.26
N ARG A 42 5.39 -14.42 1.18
CA ARG A 42 6.76 -14.96 1.15
C ARG A 42 7.67 -14.22 2.12
N TYR A 43 7.51 -12.90 2.23
CA TYR A 43 8.22 -12.10 3.23
C TYR A 43 7.82 -12.51 4.65
N LEU A 44 6.52 -12.56 4.96
CA LEU A 44 6.05 -13.04 6.28
C LEU A 44 6.64 -14.40 6.65
N ALA A 45 6.63 -15.36 5.71
CA ALA A 45 7.19 -16.68 5.95
C ALA A 45 8.72 -16.65 6.24
N LYS A 46 9.46 -15.79 5.54
CA LYS A 46 10.90 -15.58 5.79
C LYS A 46 11.17 -14.99 7.18
N GLU A 47 10.28 -14.12 7.66
CA GLU A 47 10.31 -13.57 9.02
C GLU A 47 9.74 -14.54 10.08
N GLY A 48 9.50 -15.81 9.74
CA GLY A 48 8.97 -16.82 10.67
C GLY A 48 7.48 -16.65 11.03
N ILE A 49 6.74 -15.83 10.26
CA ILE A 49 5.32 -15.56 10.50
C ILE A 49 4.45 -16.51 9.66
N ASN A 50 3.82 -17.47 10.35
CA ASN A 50 2.72 -18.25 9.77
C ASN A 50 1.40 -17.49 9.90
N TYR A 51 0.88 -16.97 8.78
CA TYR A 51 -0.34 -16.17 8.74
C TYR A 51 -1.56 -16.86 9.37
N LYS A 52 -1.64 -18.20 9.33
CA LYS A 52 -2.76 -18.97 9.88
C LYS A 52 -2.93 -18.81 11.39
N ASN A 53 -1.87 -18.36 12.08
CA ASN A 53 -1.90 -18.10 13.51
C ASN A 53 -2.55 -16.75 13.86
N PHE A 54 -2.82 -15.88 12.87
CA PHE A 54 -3.27 -14.49 13.08
C PHE A 54 -4.59 -14.19 12.38
N VAL A 55 -4.82 -14.77 11.19
CA VAL A 55 -6.02 -14.54 10.39
C VAL A 55 -6.53 -15.85 9.81
N SER A 56 -7.87 -15.99 9.73
CA SER A 56 -8.53 -17.18 9.20
C SER A 56 -8.51 -17.24 7.67
N LYS A 57 -8.41 -16.10 7.00
CA LYS A 57 -8.33 -15.98 5.54
C LYS A 57 -7.26 -14.96 5.15
N ARG A 58 -6.48 -15.26 4.11
CA ARG A 58 -5.47 -14.34 3.58
C ARG A 58 -6.12 -13.06 3.06
N VAL A 59 -5.65 -11.92 3.56
CA VAL A 59 -5.81 -10.61 2.91
C VAL A 59 -4.57 -10.35 2.04
N VAL A 60 -4.75 -10.35 0.71
CA VAL A 60 -3.64 -10.20 -0.24
C VAL A 60 -3.65 -8.77 -0.77
N PRO A 61 -2.57 -7.99 -0.58
CA PRO A 61 -2.52 -6.63 -1.09
C PRO A 61 -2.25 -6.61 -2.59
N ASP A 62 -2.61 -5.51 -3.27
CA ASP A 62 -2.16 -5.31 -4.65
C ASP A 62 -0.64 -5.08 -4.68
N ASP A 63 -0.15 -4.24 -3.77
CA ASP A 63 1.27 -4.01 -3.49
C ASP A 63 1.46 -3.63 -2.01
N ALA A 64 2.67 -3.74 -1.50
CA ALA A 64 3.02 -3.26 -0.16
C ALA A 64 4.46 -2.76 -0.17
N ILE A 65 4.74 -1.69 0.57
CA ILE A 65 6.09 -1.15 0.69
C ILE A 65 6.44 -0.97 2.17
N PHE A 66 7.55 -1.60 2.58
CA PHE A 66 8.14 -1.37 3.89
C PHE A 66 9.18 -0.27 3.78
N VAL A 67 8.93 0.87 4.43
CA VAL A 67 9.84 2.02 4.46
C VAL A 67 10.65 1.98 5.74
N ILE A 68 11.97 1.82 5.59
CA ILE A 68 12.88 1.49 6.69
C ILE A 68 12.99 2.64 7.69
N VAL A 69 13.13 3.88 7.22
CA VAL A 69 13.34 5.06 8.09
C VAL A 69 12.17 5.31 9.04
N ASN A 70 10.95 4.95 8.61
CA ASN A 70 9.74 5.13 9.41
C ASN A 70 9.34 3.85 10.16
N ASN A 71 10.05 2.74 9.95
CA ASN A 71 9.65 1.42 10.42
C ASN A 71 8.16 1.11 10.13
N THR A 72 7.70 1.46 8.92
CA THR A 72 6.28 1.45 8.56
C THR A 72 6.02 0.61 7.31
N PHE A 73 5.05 -0.30 7.38
CA PHE A 73 4.46 -0.99 6.24
C PHE A 73 3.29 -0.18 5.68
N PHE A 74 3.41 0.23 4.43
CA PHE A 74 2.31 0.81 3.67
C PHE A 74 1.71 -0.25 2.76
N VAL A 75 0.50 -0.68 3.07
CA VAL A 75 -0.29 -1.58 2.23
C VAL A 75 -0.99 -0.74 1.17
N LEU A 76 -0.80 -1.07 -0.10
CA LEU A 76 -1.34 -0.33 -1.23
C LEU A 76 -2.44 -1.13 -1.92
N GLU A 77 -3.56 -0.48 -2.14
CA GLU A 77 -4.69 -1.05 -2.86
C GLU A 77 -5.10 -0.14 -4.00
N MET A 78 -5.09 -0.67 -5.22
CA MET A 78 -5.40 0.08 -6.43
C MET A 78 -6.88 -0.10 -6.75
N LYS A 79 -7.57 1.00 -7.09
CA LYS A 79 -8.96 0.97 -7.50
C LYS A 79 -9.13 1.85 -8.73
N SER A 80 -9.67 1.26 -9.79
CA SER A 80 -10.04 1.94 -11.03
C SER A 80 -11.41 1.49 -11.47
N GLN A 81 -12.18 2.41 -12.03
CA GLN A 81 -13.56 2.14 -12.43
C GLN A 81 -13.98 3.00 -13.63
N THR A 82 -14.81 2.42 -14.50
CA THR A 82 -15.31 3.10 -15.71
C THR A 82 -16.83 3.06 -15.82
N VAL A 83 -17.52 2.27 -14.98
CA VAL A 83 -18.98 2.14 -14.90
C VAL A 83 -19.36 1.89 -13.43
N GLY A 84 -20.58 2.27 -13.01
CA GLY A 84 -21.08 1.98 -11.66
C GLY A 84 -21.07 0.47 -11.36
N GLY A 85 -20.77 0.06 -10.12
CA GLY A 85 -20.72 -1.36 -9.78
C GLY A 85 -20.04 -1.68 -8.43
N SER A 86 -19.81 -2.98 -8.18
CA SER A 86 -19.34 -3.56 -6.89
C SER A 86 -18.01 -3.05 -6.31
N ILE A 87 -17.36 -2.07 -6.94
CA ILE A 87 -16.17 -1.42 -6.40
C ILE A 87 -16.55 -0.38 -5.33
N ASP A 88 -17.75 0.19 -5.44
CA ASP A 88 -18.25 1.24 -4.54
C ASP A 88 -18.30 0.73 -3.07
N GLU A 89 -18.76 -0.51 -2.86
CA GLU A 89 -18.78 -1.18 -1.54
C GLU A 89 -17.38 -1.48 -0.99
N LYS A 90 -16.38 -1.67 -1.87
CA LYS A 90 -15.04 -2.12 -1.45
C LYS A 90 -14.23 -1.03 -0.77
N LEU A 91 -14.52 0.25 -1.04
CA LEU A 91 -13.86 1.38 -0.37
C LEU A 91 -14.20 1.44 1.12
N GLN A 92 -15.33 0.87 1.52
CA GLN A 92 -15.79 0.82 2.92
C GLN A 92 -15.04 -0.25 3.75
N THR A 93 -14.20 -1.08 3.12
CA THR A 93 -13.55 -2.23 3.81
C THR A 93 -12.18 -1.94 4.40
N CYS A 94 -11.68 -0.71 4.30
CA CYS A 94 -10.31 -0.37 4.70
C CYS A 94 -10.03 -0.65 6.18
N ASP A 95 -10.97 -0.34 7.08
CA ASP A 95 -10.83 -0.57 8.53
C ASP A 95 -10.65 -2.06 8.85
N PHE A 96 -11.48 -2.93 8.26
CA PHE A 96 -11.34 -4.37 8.44
C PHE A 96 -9.97 -4.86 7.92
N LYS A 97 -9.55 -4.39 6.74
CA LYS A 97 -8.30 -4.80 6.10
C LYS A 97 -7.08 -4.35 6.91
N ILE A 98 -6.99 -3.08 7.29
CA ILE A 98 -5.84 -2.57 8.07
C ILE A 98 -5.71 -3.31 9.41
N LYS A 99 -6.83 -3.65 10.06
CA LYS A 99 -6.84 -4.50 11.27
C LYS A 99 -6.24 -5.89 11.00
N GLN A 100 -6.52 -6.51 9.86
CA GLN A 100 -5.91 -7.81 9.52
C GLN A 100 -4.40 -7.69 9.26
N TYR A 101 -3.96 -6.65 8.56
CA TYR A 101 -2.52 -6.42 8.34
C TYR A 101 -1.77 -6.13 9.63
N ARG A 102 -2.35 -5.36 10.55
CA ARG A 102 -1.81 -5.13 11.90
C ARG A 102 -1.63 -6.43 12.67
N LYS A 103 -2.60 -7.36 12.61
CA LYS A 103 -2.44 -8.70 13.21
C LYS A 103 -1.26 -9.46 12.60
N LEU A 104 -1.18 -9.50 11.27
CA LEU A 104 -0.12 -10.21 10.53
C LEU A 104 1.28 -9.67 10.83
N LEU A 105 1.42 -8.36 11.00
CA LEU A 105 2.70 -7.68 11.18
C LEU A 105 3.03 -7.38 12.65
N SER A 106 2.14 -7.75 13.58
CA SER A 106 2.27 -7.45 15.02
C SER A 106 3.59 -7.89 15.65
N ARG A 107 4.18 -9.00 15.17
CA ARG A 107 5.46 -9.52 15.68
C ARG A 107 6.70 -8.78 15.16
N LEU A 108 6.56 -7.96 14.14
CA LEU A 108 7.68 -7.22 13.53
C LEU A 108 7.91 -5.86 14.18
N ASN A 109 7.08 -5.46 15.15
CA ASN A 109 7.13 -4.15 15.79
C ASN A 109 7.15 -2.99 14.77
N VAL A 110 6.29 -3.07 13.75
CA VAL A 110 6.19 -2.07 12.67
C VAL A 110 4.86 -1.33 12.76
N GLU A 111 4.84 -0.08 12.31
CA GLU A 111 3.57 0.59 12.00
C GLU A 111 2.95 0.01 10.72
N VAL A 112 1.62 0.06 10.64
CA VAL A 112 0.88 -0.36 9.45
C VAL A 112 -0.08 0.76 9.03
N LYS A 113 0.05 1.18 7.78
CA LYS A 113 -0.84 2.11 7.09
C LYS A 113 -1.44 1.43 5.87
N TYR A 114 -2.66 1.80 5.52
CA TYR A 114 -3.39 1.29 4.36
C TYR A 114 -3.74 2.45 3.43
N ILE A 115 -3.33 2.37 2.18
CA ILE A 115 -3.46 3.46 1.22
C ILE A 115 -4.21 2.97 -0.01
N TYR A 116 -5.33 3.62 -0.32
CA TYR A 116 -5.95 3.49 -1.64
C TYR A 116 -5.24 4.37 -2.66
N ILE A 117 -4.95 3.82 -3.84
CA ILE A 117 -4.63 4.61 -5.03
C ILE A 117 -5.84 4.53 -5.97
N LEU A 118 -6.57 5.63 -6.04
CA LEU A 118 -7.83 5.77 -6.76
C LEU A 118 -7.59 6.43 -8.12
N ASP A 119 -8.34 6.07 -9.16
CA ASP A 119 -8.38 6.86 -10.39
C ASP A 119 -9.40 8.02 -10.28
N ASP A 120 -9.49 8.82 -11.35
CA ASP A 120 -10.34 10.01 -11.38
C ASP A 120 -11.84 9.71 -11.28
N TRP A 121 -12.27 8.46 -11.47
CA TRP A 121 -13.68 8.08 -11.33
C TRP A 121 -14.21 8.37 -9.93
N PHE A 122 -13.38 8.14 -8.90
CA PHE A 122 -13.75 8.34 -7.50
C PHE A 122 -13.74 9.81 -7.07
N LYS A 123 -13.49 10.75 -7.98
CA LYS A 123 -13.62 12.19 -7.71
C LYS A 123 -15.07 12.69 -7.80
N LYS A 124 -16.00 11.86 -8.27
CA LYS A 124 -17.41 12.26 -8.36
C LYS A 124 -17.98 12.57 -6.96
N PRO A 125 -18.91 13.55 -6.84
CA PRO A 125 -19.48 13.95 -5.55
C PRO A 125 -20.11 12.81 -4.75
N GLU A 126 -20.67 11.80 -5.42
CA GLU A 126 -21.28 10.62 -4.79
C GLU A 126 -20.32 9.80 -3.92
N TYR A 127 -19.00 9.92 -4.11
CA TYR A 127 -18.00 9.22 -3.30
C TYR A 127 -17.58 9.98 -2.04
N LYS A 128 -18.07 11.20 -1.82
CA LYS A 128 -17.64 12.05 -0.70
C LYS A 128 -17.71 11.32 0.64
N ASP A 129 -18.84 10.69 0.95
CA ASP A 129 -19.06 10.07 2.26
C ASP A 129 -18.12 8.88 2.50
N VAL A 130 -17.85 8.07 1.47
CA VAL A 130 -16.90 6.95 1.61
C VAL A 130 -15.45 7.43 1.68
N LEU A 131 -15.09 8.51 1.00
CA LEU A 131 -13.76 9.11 1.10
C LEU A 131 -13.54 9.75 2.49
N ASP A 132 -14.54 10.44 3.03
CA ASP A 132 -14.53 10.98 4.38
C ASP A 132 -14.39 9.84 5.41
N TYR A 133 -15.13 8.73 5.22
CA TYR A 133 -14.97 7.52 6.03
C TYR A 133 -13.52 6.99 5.97
N VAL A 134 -12.92 6.86 4.78
CA VAL A 134 -11.53 6.39 4.64
C VAL A 134 -10.55 7.27 5.42
N ILE A 135 -10.74 8.59 5.41
CA ILE A 135 -9.91 9.53 6.18
C ILE A 135 -10.16 9.39 7.69
N SER A 136 -11.39 9.09 8.11
CA SER A 136 -11.73 8.93 9.53
C SER A 136 -11.11 7.69 10.18
N VAL A 137 -10.73 6.68 9.37
CA VAL A 137 -10.17 5.43 9.87
C VAL A 137 -8.67 5.59 10.12
N GLU A 138 -8.24 5.34 11.36
CA GLU A 138 -6.85 5.50 11.77
C GLU A 138 -5.88 4.64 10.94
N GLY A 139 -4.98 5.32 10.22
CA GLY A 139 -3.96 4.70 9.39
C GLY A 139 -4.43 4.38 7.97
N CYS A 140 -5.67 4.68 7.62
CA CYS A 140 -6.16 4.66 6.25
C CYS A 140 -5.97 6.03 5.59
N SER A 141 -5.73 6.02 4.28
CA SER A 141 -5.66 7.23 3.46
C SER A 141 -5.90 6.88 1.99
N TYR A 142 -6.07 7.89 1.15
CA TYR A 142 -6.15 7.69 -0.30
C TYR A 142 -5.37 8.77 -1.04
N TYR A 143 -4.94 8.44 -2.26
CA TYR A 143 -4.39 9.39 -3.22
C TYR A 143 -4.95 9.09 -4.61
N PHE A 144 -5.09 10.14 -5.43
CA PHE A 144 -5.53 9.98 -6.82
C PHE A 144 -4.33 9.79 -7.76
N ASN A 145 -4.39 8.74 -8.58
CA ASN A 145 -3.50 8.37 -9.69
C ASN A 145 -2.04 8.04 -9.32
N TYR A 146 -1.50 8.57 -8.22
CA TYR A 146 -0.11 8.36 -7.80
C TYR A 146 0.04 8.29 -6.28
N LEU A 147 1.14 7.68 -5.84
CA LEU A 147 1.56 7.63 -4.45
C LEU A 147 2.64 8.70 -4.21
N PRO A 148 2.41 9.72 -3.37
CA PRO A 148 3.43 10.73 -3.09
C PRO A 148 4.54 10.14 -2.21
N LEU A 149 5.73 9.95 -2.77
CA LEU A 149 6.85 9.28 -2.08
C LEU A 149 7.23 9.98 -0.77
N GLN A 150 7.25 11.31 -0.75
CA GLN A 150 7.55 12.07 0.47
C GLN A 150 6.54 11.81 1.61
N LYS A 151 5.26 11.60 1.30
CA LYS A 151 4.21 11.35 2.29
C LYS A 151 4.36 9.98 2.97
N ILE A 152 5.07 9.04 2.34
CA ILE A 152 5.39 7.73 2.93
C ILE A 152 6.81 7.66 3.49
N GLY A 153 7.52 8.80 3.60
CA GLY A 153 8.87 8.87 4.17
C GLY A 153 9.99 8.48 3.20
N LEU A 154 9.71 8.37 1.91
CA LEU A 154 10.73 8.13 0.90
C LEU A 154 11.40 9.45 0.47
N PRO A 155 12.74 9.51 0.38
CA PRO A 155 13.46 10.72 -0.01
C PRO A 155 13.06 11.23 -1.40
N VAL A 156 12.90 12.54 -1.58
CA VAL A 156 12.73 13.12 -2.91
C VAL A 156 14.00 13.89 -3.30
N PRO A 157 14.41 13.88 -4.59
CA PRO A 157 15.44 14.79 -5.05
C PRO A 157 15.00 16.22 -4.77
N ILE A 158 15.84 16.98 -4.07
CA ILE A 158 15.77 18.44 -4.02
C ILE A 158 16.27 18.97 -5.37
#